data_AF-A0AA47FJ46-F1
#
_entry.id   AF-A0AA47FJ46-F1
#
_cell.length_a   1.000
_cell.length_b   1.000
_cell.length_c   1.000
_cell.angle_alpha   90.00
_cell.angle_beta   90.00
_cell.angle_gamma   90.00
#
_symmetry.space_group_name_H-M   'P 1'
#
loop_
_entity.id
_entity.type
_entity.pdbx_description
1 polymer ?
#
loop_
_entity_poly.entity_id
_entity_poly.type
_entity_poly.pdbx_seq_one_letter_code
_entity_poly.pdbx_strand_id
1 'polypeptide(L)' 'MSFSLSRSKTDYDTAVTQFPASVPASWVGADSNACQTALDNASGLLTALATRYDTAFTNVGVIDARNSSTGMSSS' A
#
# COMPACT_ATOMS: atom_id res chain seq x y z
N MET A 1 7.02 -13.28 9.63
CA MET A 1 7.14 -11.91 9.10
C MET A 1 6.16 -11.67 7.96
N SER A 2 5.99 -12.64 7.06
CA SER A 2 4.99 -12.63 5.97
C SER A 2 3.54 -12.41 6.42
N PHE A 3 3.08 -13.07 7.49
CA PHE A 3 1.68 -12.93 7.97
C PHE A 3 1.29 -11.50 8.39
N SER A 4 2.15 -10.81 9.14
CA SER A 4 1.90 -9.41 9.55
C SER A 4 1.90 -8.47 8.35
N LEU A 5 2.78 -8.72 7.36
CA LEU A 5 2.83 -7.95 6.13
C LEU A 5 1.59 -8.17 5.25
N SER A 6 1.13 -9.43 5.11
CA SER A 6 -0.12 -9.74 4.39
C SER A 6 -1.32 -9.05 5.01
N ARG A 7 -1.44 -9.07 6.34
CA ARG A 7 -2.55 -8.38 7.02
C ARG A 7 -2.49 -6.88 6.83
N SER A 8 -1.31 -6.28 6.96
CA SER A 8 -1.11 -4.85 6.71
C SER A 8 -1.46 -4.45 5.28
N LYS A 9 -1.12 -5.28 4.28
CA LYS A 9 -1.51 -5.06 2.88
C LYS A 9 -3.03 -5.13 2.68
N THR A 10 -3.71 -6.08 3.33
CA THR A 10 -5.18 -6.17 3.29
C THR A 10 -5.84 -4.93 3.88
N ASP A 11 -5.33 -4.41 5.00
CA ASP A 11 -5.83 -3.18 5.60
C ASP A 11 -5.60 -1.98 4.67
N TYR A 12 -4.42 -1.89 4.05
CA TYR A 12 -4.12 -0.90 3.01
C TYR A 12 -5.10 -0.98 1.83
N ASP A 13 -5.33 -2.18 1.28
CA ASP A 13 -6.23 -2.38 0.13
C ASP A 13 -7.66 -1.95 0.48
N THR A 14 -8.10 -2.28 1.70
CA THR A 14 -9.39 -1.83 2.22
C THR A 14 -9.44 -0.30 2.32
N ALA A 15 -8.41 0.33 2.87
CA ALA A 15 -8.34 1.79 3.00
C ALA A 15 -8.35 2.50 1.64
N VAL A 16 -7.65 1.97 0.63
CA VAL A 16 -7.63 2.54 -0.72
C VAL A 16 -9.01 2.49 -1.37
N THR A 17 -9.79 1.43 -1.17
CA THR A 17 -11.16 1.36 -1.72
C THR A 17 -12.12 2.39 -1.12
N GLN A 18 -11.83 2.87 0.09
CA GLN A 18 -12.63 3.86 0.80
C GLN A 18 -12.10 5.29 0.59
N PHE A 19 -10.96 5.44 -0.08
CA PHE A 19 -10.33 6.74 -0.28
C PHE A 19 -11.09 7.55 -1.34
N PRO A 20 -11.51 8.79 -1.03
CA PRO A 20 -12.25 9.61 -1.99
C PRO A 20 -11.33 10.09 -3.12
N ALA A 21 -11.73 9.80 -4.37
CA ALA A 21 -11.01 10.27 -5.55
C ALA A 21 -11.25 11.75 -5.85
N SER A 22 -12.39 12.30 -5.41
CA SER A 22 -12.74 13.68 -5.71
C SER A 22 -13.56 14.33 -4.60
N VAL A 23 -13.47 15.65 -4.51
CA VAL A 23 -14.42 16.45 -3.73
C VAL A 23 -15.83 16.37 -4.35
N PRO A 24 -16.90 16.58 -3.56
CA PRO A 24 -18.27 16.64 -4.10
C PRO A 24 -18.40 17.68 -5.21
N ALA A 25 -19.13 17.35 -6.28
CA ALA A 25 -19.32 18.25 -7.42
C ALA A 25 -20.05 19.58 -7.07
N SER A 26 -20.77 19.62 -5.94
CA SER A 26 -21.40 20.84 -5.43
C SER A 26 -20.41 21.80 -4.78
N TRP A 27 -19.19 21.38 -4.48
CA TRP A 27 -18.15 22.21 -3.89
C TRP A 27 -17.44 23.00 -4.99
N VAL A 28 -17.50 24.32 -4.88
CA VAL A 28 -16.91 25.25 -5.84
C VAL A 28 -15.99 26.25 -5.14
N GLY A 29 -15.08 26.86 -5.87
CA GLY A 29 -14.15 27.88 -5.34
C GLY A 29 -12.76 27.35 -4.97
N ALA A 30 -11.92 28.25 -4.47
CA ALA A 30 -10.50 28.00 -4.25
C ALA A 30 -10.23 26.89 -3.22
N ASP A 31 -11.00 26.86 -2.14
CA ASP A 31 -10.83 25.85 -1.08
C ASP A 31 -11.16 24.44 -1.58
N SER A 32 -12.17 24.32 -2.45
CA SER A 32 -12.55 23.05 -3.10
C SER A 32 -11.41 22.54 -3.99
N ASN A 33 -10.76 23.43 -4.75
CA ASN A 33 -9.59 23.09 -5.57
C ASN A 33 -8.38 22.69 -4.71
N ALA A 34 -8.15 23.38 -3.60
CA ALA A 34 -7.09 23.05 -2.66
C ALA A 34 -7.31 21.67 -2.01
N CYS A 35 -8.56 21.37 -1.64
CA CYS A 35 -8.95 20.06 -1.12
C CYS A 35 -8.75 18.96 -2.18
N GLN A 36 -9.16 19.19 -3.43
CA GLN A 36 -8.90 18.26 -4.53
C GLN A 36 -7.39 18.01 -4.70
N THR A 37 -6.58 19.06 -4.68
CA THR A 37 -5.11 18.92 -4.77
C THR A 37 -4.54 18.08 -3.62
N ALA A 38 -5.08 18.23 -2.41
CA ALA A 38 -4.67 17.41 -1.26
C ALA A 38 -5.07 15.93 -1.45
N LEU A 39 -6.26 15.65 -2.00
CA LEU A 39 -6.70 14.30 -2.35
C LEU A 39 -5.82 13.67 -3.42
N ASP A 40 -5.44 14.43 -4.45
CA ASP A 40 -4.57 13.96 -5.53
C ASP A 40 -3.18 13.59 -4.98
N ASN A 41 -2.60 14.45 -4.13
CA ASN A 41 -1.32 14.19 -3.47
C ASN A 41 -1.38 12.95 -2.57
N ALA A 42 -2.44 12.81 -1.77
CA ALA A 42 -2.64 11.64 -0.93
C ALA A 42 -2.81 10.36 -1.76
N SER A 43 -3.53 10.42 -2.89
CA SER A 43 -3.65 9.30 -3.84
C SER A 43 -2.30 8.90 -4.43
N GLY A 44 -1.44 9.88 -4.74
CA GLY A 44 -0.06 9.63 -5.17
C GLY A 44 0.78 8.94 -4.10
N LEU A 45 0.65 9.35 -2.83
CA LEU A 45 1.33 8.71 -1.70
C LEU A 45 0.83 7.28 -1.47
N LEU A 46 -0.48 7.04 -1.58
CA LEU A 46 -1.07 5.71 -1.50
C LEU A 46 -0.51 4.81 -2.62
N THR A 47 -0.41 5.32 -3.85
CA THR A 47 0.18 4.58 -4.98
C THR A 47 1.65 4.22 -4.70
N ALA A 48 2.44 5.17 -4.20
CA ALA A 48 3.82 4.90 -3.80
C ALA A 48 3.93 3.87 -2.67
N LEU A 49 2.96 3.86 -1.74
CA LEU A 49 2.88 2.87 -0.67
C LEU A 49 2.57 1.46 -1.20
N ALA A 50 1.70 1.31 -2.22
CA ALA A 50 1.48 0.02 -2.88
C ALA A 50 2.80 -0.60 -3.38
N THR A 51 3.61 0.18 -4.09
CA THR A 51 4.91 -0.28 -4.60
C THR A 51 5.86 -0.72 -3.49
N ARG A 52 5.79 -0.07 -2.32
CA ARG A 52 6.58 -0.47 -1.14
C ARG A 52 6.11 -1.80 -0.56
N TYR A 53 4.80 -2.07 -0.55
CA TYR A 53 4.29 -3.39 -0.18
C TYR A 53 4.77 -4.48 -1.14
N ASP A 54 4.70 -4.25 -2.46
CA ASP A 54 5.16 -5.24 -3.45
C ASP A 54 6.65 -5.57 -3.27
N THR A 55 7.46 -4.54 -3.02
CA THR A 55 8.89 -4.68 -2.71
C THR A 55 9.10 -5.47 -1.41
N ALA A 56 8.32 -5.16 -0.36
CA ALA A 56 8.41 -5.86 0.91
C ALA A 56 8.03 -7.34 0.78
N PHE A 57 6.98 -7.69 0.03
CA PHE A 57 6.61 -9.09 -0.23
C PHE A 57 7.71 -9.83 -0.99
N THR A 58 8.29 -9.18 -2.00
CA THR A 58 9.41 -9.75 -2.77
C THR A 58 10.60 -10.06 -1.84
N ASN A 59 11.00 -9.09 -1.01
CA ASN A 59 12.14 -9.24 -0.11
C ASN A 59 11.89 -10.30 0.98
N VAL A 60 10.71 -10.31 1.60
CA VAL A 60 10.33 -11.32 2.59
C VAL A 60 10.27 -12.71 1.95
N GLY A 61 9.73 -12.83 0.74
CA GLY A 61 9.70 -14.09 -0.01
C GLY A 61 11.08 -14.67 -0.28
N VAL A 62 12.07 -13.82 -0.63
CA VAL A 62 13.48 -14.24 -0.77
C VAL A 62 14.05 -14.75 0.55
N ILE A 63 13.76 -14.09 1.67
CA ILE A 63 14.23 -14.50 3.00
C ILE A 63 13.61 -15.84 3.41
N ASP A 64 12.29 -15.98 3.26
CA ASP A 64 11.56 -17.21 3.59
C ASP A 64 12.09 -18.39 2.73
N ALA A 65 12.34 -18.16 1.45
CA ALA A 65 12.94 -19.15 0.55
C ALA A 65 14.35 -19.58 1.00
N ARG A 66 15.23 -18.64 1.35
CA ARG A 66 16.56 -19.00 1.89
C ARG A 66 16.46 -19.81 3.16
N ASN A 67 15.58 -19.42 4.08
CA ASN A 67 15.41 -20.13 5.35
C ASN A 67 14.90 -21.58 5.12
N SER A 68 14.03 -21.77 4.13
CA SER A 68 13.58 -23.11 3.72
C SER A 68 14.72 -23.95 3.12
N SER A 69 15.60 -23.36 2.30
CA SER A 69 16.75 -24.06 1.72
C SER A 69 17.82 -24.46 2.76
N THR A 70 18.06 -23.64 3.79
CA THR A 70 18.99 -23.98 4.88
C THR A 70 18.47 -25.12 5.74
N GLY A 71 17.14 -25.27 5.86
CA GLY A 71 16.52 -26.41 6.53
C GLY A 71 16.67 -27.74 5.77
N MET A 72 16.78 -27.68 4.43
CA MET A 72 16.96 -28.87 3.58
C MET A 72 18.41 -29.33 3.44
N SER A 73 19.41 -28.46 3.66
CA SER A 73 20.83 -28.85 3.61
C SER A 73 21.34 -29.57 4.87
N SER A 74 20.48 -29.85 5.85
CA SER A 74 20.86 -30.54 7.11
C SER A 74 20.32 -31.98 7.20
N SER A 75 20.05 -32.66 6.08
CA SER A 75 19.63 -34.07 6.02
C SER A 75 20.59 -34.92 5.21
#